data_AF-A0A3M0S207-F1
#
_entry.id   AF-A0A3M0S207-F1
#
_cell.length_a   1.000
_cell.length_b   1.000
_cell.length_c   1.000
_cell.angle_alpha   90.00
_cell.angle_beta   90.00
_cell.angle_gamma   90.00
#
_symmetry.space_group_name_H-M   'P 1'
#
loop_
_entity.id
_entity.type
_entity.pdbx_description
1 polymer ?
#
loop_
_entity_poly.entity_id
_entity_poly.type
_entity_poly.pdbx_seq_one_letter_code
_entity_poly.pdbx_strand_id
1 'polypeptide(L)'
;MEFRTIKSPSKGTIDMLMRRMGANVNKDSICVDAVGLVQGKMLDMIYAADIAEKAVGVTVEDIKGSCPQNMIMIAIFGDTSSVESAIQEIKRNVKKEKDIC
;
A
#
# COMPACT_ATOMS: atom_id res chain seq x y z
N MET A 1 6.57 -10.88 1.19
CA MET A 1 5.78 -9.67 1.42
C MET A 1 4.89 -9.86 2.63
N GLU A 2 4.77 -8.84 3.47
CA GLU A 2 3.82 -8.76 4.57
C GLU A 2 2.66 -7.86 4.19
N PHE A 3 1.45 -8.21 4.61
CA PHE A 3 0.22 -7.47 4.30
C PHE A 3 -0.56 -7.17 5.58
N ARG A 4 -1.09 -5.95 5.70
CA ARG A 4 -2.05 -5.55 6.73
C ARG A 4 -3.13 -4.66 6.11
N THR A 5 -4.37 -4.83 6.55
CA THR A 5 -5.48 -3.94 6.16
C THR A 5 -6.02 -3.28 7.41
N ILE A 6 -6.17 -1.97 7.37
CA ILE A 6 -6.76 -1.16 8.44
C ILE A 6 -8.06 -0.59 7.89
N LYS A 7 -9.20 -1.06 8.43
CA LYS A 7 -10.53 -0.51 8.13
C LYS A 7 -10.82 0.62 9.09
N SER A 8 -11.45 1.69 8.58
CA SER A 8 -11.78 2.91 9.33
C SER A 8 -10.59 3.39 10.18
N PRO A 9 -9.43 3.68 9.56
CA PRO A 9 -8.22 4.05 10.29
C PRO A 9 -8.47 5.27 11.18
N SER A 10 -7.93 5.23 12.40
CA SER A 10 -8.02 6.38 13.30
C SER A 10 -7.30 7.59 12.70
N LYS A 11 -7.72 8.80 13.07
CA LYS A 11 -7.06 10.04 12.64
C LYS A 11 -5.54 10.01 12.91
N GLY A 12 -5.14 9.54 14.10
CA GLY A 12 -3.73 9.42 14.47
C GLY A 12 -2.95 8.45 13.57
N THR A 13 -3.59 7.37 13.09
CA THR A 13 -3.00 6.44 12.13
C THR A 13 -2.78 7.11 10.77
N ILE A 14 -3.77 7.84 10.27
CA ILE A 14 -3.62 8.61 9.03
C ILE A 14 -2.51 9.65 9.17
N ASP A 15 -2.50 10.43 10.25
CA ASP A 15 -1.47 11.44 10.52
C ASP A 15 -0.06 10.83 10.55
N MET A 16 0.09 9.61 11.11
CA MET A 16 1.35 8.87 11.11
C MET A 16 1.82 8.48 9.72
N LEU A 17 0.91 8.04 8.84
CA LEU A 17 1.22 7.70 7.45
C LEU A 17 1.57 8.96 6.66
N MET A 18 0.77 10.02 6.79
CA MET A 18 0.98 11.30 6.09
C MET A 18 2.32 11.95 6.38
N ARG A 19 2.88 11.77 7.58
CA ARG A 19 4.23 12.25 7.94
C ARG A 19 5.36 11.48 7.27
N ARG A 20 5.09 10.26 6.83
CA ARG A 20 6.05 9.34 6.20
C ARG A 20 5.95 9.34 4.67
N MET A 21 4.89 9.92 4.12
CA MET A 21 4.68 10.07 2.69
C MET A 21 5.56 11.18 2.09
N GLY A 22 5.72 11.18 0.77
CA GLY A 22 6.52 12.16 0.04
C GLY A 22 5.97 13.60 0.12
N ALA A 23 6.77 14.58 -0.31
CA ALA A 23 6.45 16.01 -0.21
C ALA A 23 5.27 16.46 -1.08
N ASN A 24 4.78 15.62 -2.01
CA ASN A 24 3.78 16.00 -3.01
C ASN A 24 2.37 15.49 -2.70
N VAL A 25 2.12 14.94 -1.52
CA VAL A 25 0.79 14.39 -1.19
C VAL A 25 -0.09 15.49 -0.61
N ASN A 26 -1.23 15.71 -1.26
CA ASN A 26 -2.26 16.62 -0.77
C ASN A 26 -2.98 16.00 0.45
N LYS A 27 -2.48 16.36 1.64
CA LYS A 27 -2.93 15.83 2.94
C LYS A 27 -4.40 16.14 3.25
N ASP A 28 -4.96 17.19 2.64
CA ASP A 28 -6.33 17.63 2.91
C ASP A 28 -7.39 16.82 2.14
N SER A 29 -6.96 15.92 1.24
CA SER A 29 -7.86 15.19 0.33
C SER A 29 -8.02 13.71 0.65
N ILE A 30 -7.41 13.19 1.72
CA ILE A 30 -7.41 11.75 2.02
C ILE A 30 -8.49 11.45 3.07
N CYS A 31 -9.74 11.46 2.62
CA CYS A 31 -10.86 10.82 3.31
C CYS A 31 -10.95 9.38 2.78
N VAL A 32 -10.49 8.41 3.58
CA VAL A 32 -10.40 7.00 3.16
C VAL A 32 -11.12 6.11 4.16
N ASP A 33 -11.80 5.10 3.65
CA ASP A 33 -12.45 4.10 4.49
C ASP A 33 -11.47 2.99 4.91
N ALA A 34 -10.40 2.77 4.14
CA ALA A 34 -9.40 1.76 4.45
C ALA A 34 -7.99 2.14 3.96
N VAL A 35 -7.00 1.50 4.59
CA VAL A 35 -5.60 1.53 4.16
C VAL A 35 -5.04 0.11 4.10
N GLY A 36 -4.47 -0.25 2.97
CA GLY A 36 -3.66 -1.44 2.78
C GLY A 36 -2.19 -1.13 2.98
N LEU A 37 -1.51 -1.86 3.85
CA LEU A 37 -0.06 -1.75 4.05
C LEU A 37 0.61 -2.99 3.50
N VAL A 38 1.60 -2.79 2.63
CA VAL A 38 2.40 -3.87 2.06
C VAL A 38 3.87 -3.56 2.29
N GLN A 39 4.59 -4.49 2.89
CA GLN A 39 6.02 -4.37 3.13
C GLN A 39 6.77 -5.54 2.49
N GLY A 40 7.92 -5.26 1.88
CA GLY A 40 8.71 -6.27 1.19
C GLY A 40 10.01 -5.70 0.64
N LYS A 41 10.67 -6.46 -0.24
CA LYS A 41 11.88 -5.98 -0.91
C LYS A 41 11.55 -4.83 -1.87
N MET A 42 12.50 -3.95 -2.15
CA MET A 42 12.30 -2.82 -3.05
C MET A 42 11.69 -3.23 -4.41
N LEU A 43 12.26 -4.24 -5.07
CA LEU A 43 11.75 -4.74 -6.36
C LEU A 43 10.30 -5.25 -6.25
N ASP A 44 10.04 -6.09 -5.25
CA ASP A 44 8.72 -6.63 -4.94
C ASP A 44 7.67 -5.51 -4.76
N MET A 45 8.05 -4.41 -4.09
CA MET A 45 7.16 -3.31 -3.78
C MET A 45 6.87 -2.41 -4.98
N ILE A 46 7.84 -2.17 -5.86
CA ILE A 46 7.58 -1.46 -7.12
C ILE A 46 6.60 -2.26 -7.99
N TYR A 47 6.77 -3.58 -8.07
CA TYR A 47 5.84 -4.45 -8.78
C TYR A 47 4.44 -4.46 -8.13
N ALA A 48 4.36 -4.58 -6.81
CA ALA A 48 3.09 -4.53 -6.09
C ALA A 48 2.39 -3.17 -6.23
N ALA A 49 3.14 -2.07 -6.28
CA ALA A 49 2.59 -0.74 -6.47
C ALA A 49 1.94 -0.59 -7.86
N ASP A 50 2.60 -1.07 -8.92
CA ASP A 50 2.03 -1.04 -10.28
C ASP A 50 0.74 -1.89 -10.39
N ILE A 51 0.67 -3.04 -9.71
CA ILE A 51 -0.58 -3.84 -9.64
C ILE A 51 -1.69 -3.05 -8.94
N ALA A 52 -1.38 -2.40 -7.80
CA ALA A 52 -2.36 -1.67 -7.04
C ALA A 52 -2.83 -0.38 -7.73
N GLU A 53 -1.94 0.40 -8.36
CA GLU A 53 -2.29 1.62 -9.10
C GLU A 53 -3.25 1.36 -10.28
N LYS A 54 -3.23 0.14 -10.85
CA LYS A 54 -4.18 -0.27 -11.89
C LYS A 54 -5.58 -0.55 -11.36
N ALA A 55 -5.76 -0.68 -10.04
CA ALA A 55 -7.07 -0.84 -9.43
C ALA A 55 -7.81 0.50 -9.38
N VAL A 56 -9.09 0.50 -9.75
CA VAL A 56 -9.93 1.70 -9.67
C VAL A 56 -10.20 2.03 -8.20
N GLY A 57 -10.15 3.31 -7.85
CA GLY A 57 -10.57 3.80 -6.53
C GLY A 57 -9.52 3.66 -5.43
N VAL A 58 -8.25 3.42 -5.79
CA VAL A 58 -7.13 3.45 -4.85
C VAL A 58 -6.07 4.49 -5.22
N THR A 59 -5.28 4.89 -4.24
CA THR A 59 -4.06 5.70 -4.40
C THR A 59 -2.92 5.00 -3.69
N VAL A 60 -1.78 4.82 -4.36
CA VAL A 60 -0.63 4.11 -3.81
C VAL A 60 0.49 5.08 -3.50
N GLU A 61 1.02 5.00 -2.28
CA GLU A 61 2.03 5.92 -1.78
C GLU A 61 3.17 5.18 -1.09
N ASP A 62 4.40 5.60 -1.37
CA ASP A 62 5.59 5.09 -0.69
C ASP A 62 5.66 5.64 0.74
N ILE A 63 5.86 4.73 1.70
CA ILE A 63 5.94 5.06 3.12
C ILE A 63 7.40 5.00 3.55
N LYS A 64 8.00 6.18 3.67
CA LYS A 64 9.38 6.33 4.09
C LYS A 64 9.53 6.02 5.58
N GLY A 65 10.56 5.25 5.90
CA GLY A 65 10.92 4.91 7.27
C GLY A 65 12.36 4.43 7.35
N SER A 66 12.82 4.15 8.57
CA SER A 66 14.10 3.49 8.83
C SER A 66 14.02 1.98 8.56
N CYS A 67 13.42 1.56 7.44
CA CYS A 67 13.42 0.16 7.06
C CYS A 67 14.86 -0.25 6.69
N PRO A 68 15.23 -1.54 6.83
CA PRO A 68 16.49 -2.06 6.31
C PRO A 68 16.69 -1.68 4.84
N GLN A 69 17.94 -1.46 4.39
CA GLN A 69 18.28 -0.84 3.09
C GLN A 69 17.52 -1.38 1.87
N ASN A 70 17.08 -2.64 1.90
CA ASN A 70 16.38 -3.27 0.78
C ASN A 70 14.89 -3.53 1.03
N MET A 71 14.32 -3.10 2.17
CA MET A 71 12.90 -3.21 2.46
C MET A 71 12.21 -1.85 2.40
N ILE A 72 11.09 -1.79 1.68
CA ILE A 72 10.23 -0.60 1.65
C ILE A 72 8.79 -1.00 1.95
N MET A 73 7.96 -0.01 2.25
CA MET A 73 6.54 -0.18 2.54
C MET A 73 5.74 0.74 1.64
N ILE A 74 4.67 0.22 1.04
CA ILE A 74 3.67 1.03 0.34
C ILE A 74 2.37 1.05 1.14
N ALA A 75 1.64 2.16 1.05
CA ALA A 75 0.28 2.30 1.53
C ALA A 75 -0.68 2.46 0.35
N ILE A 76 -1.78 1.73 0.40
CA ILE A 76 -2.86 1.73 -0.60
C ILE A 76 -4.08 2.33 0.08
N PHE A 77 -4.43 3.54 -0.30
CA PHE A 77 -5.54 4.33 0.25
C PHE A 77 -6.78 4.17 -0.61
N GLY A 78 -7.97 4.02 -0.04
CA GLY A 78 -9.22 3.95 -0.81
C GLY A 78 -10.43 3.56 0.04
N ASP A 79 -11.53 3.20 -0.64
CA ASP A 79 -12.64 2.53 0.03
C ASP A 79 -12.26 1.09 0.45
N THR A 80 -13.00 0.50 1.39
CA THR A 80 -12.68 -0.83 1.92
C THR A 80 -12.63 -1.91 0.83
N SER A 81 -13.55 -1.87 -0.13
CA SER A 81 -13.67 -2.89 -1.18
C SER A 81 -12.55 -2.78 -2.22
N SER A 82 -12.19 -1.56 -2.59
CA SER A 82 -11.12 -1.24 -3.55
C SER A 82 -9.77 -1.64 -2.97
N VAL A 83 -9.49 -1.32 -1.70
CA VAL A 83 -8.26 -1.71 -1.00
C VAL A 83 -8.15 -3.23 -0.87
N GLU A 84 -9.22 -3.92 -0.44
CA GLU A 84 -9.19 -5.38 -0.33
C GLU A 84 -8.96 -6.06 -1.68
N SER A 85 -9.61 -5.55 -2.74
CA SER A 85 -9.45 -6.06 -4.10
C SER A 85 -8.01 -5.89 -4.60
N ALA A 86 -7.41 -4.70 -4.41
CA ALA A 86 -6.02 -4.45 -4.77
C ALA A 86 -5.04 -5.39 -4.04
N ILE A 87 -5.22 -5.58 -2.72
CA ILE A 87 -4.39 -6.50 -1.93
C ILE A 87 -4.54 -7.95 -2.43
N GLN A 88 -5.76 -8.40 -2.74
CA GLN A 88 -5.97 -9.74 -3.27
C GLN A 88 -5.26 -9.93 -4.61
N GLU A 89 -5.29 -8.93 -5.48
CA GLU A 89 -4.64 -9.01 -6.79
C GLU A 89 -3.11 -9.08 -6.67
N ILE A 90 -2.50 -8.31 -5.76
CA ILE A 90 -1.07 -8.44 -5.44
C ILE A 90 -0.76 -9.88 -4.99
N LYS A 91 -1.54 -10.42 -4.06
CA LYS A 91 -1.33 -11.80 -3.55
C LYS A 91 -1.45 -12.86 -4.64
N ARG A 92 -2.39 -12.70 -5.58
CA ARG A 92 -2.57 -13.63 -6.70
C ARG A 92 -1.37 -13.61 -7.64
N ASN A 93 -0.86 -12.43 -7.99
CA ASN A 93 0.28 -12.30 -8.90
C ASN A 93 1.58 -12.82 -8.27
N VAL A 94 1.82 -12.53 -6.98
CA VAL A 94 2.96 -13.09 -6.23
C VAL A 94 2.90 -14.61 -6.11
N LYS A 95 1.69 -15.19 -5.99
CA LYS A 95 1.53 -16.65 -5.97
C LYS A 95 1.83 -17.27 -7.33
N LYS A 96 1.33 -16.68 -8.42
CA LYS A 96 1.62 -17.13 -9.79
C LYS A 96 3.12 -17.19 -10.05
N GLU A 97 3.91 -16.18 -9.63
CA GLU A 97 5.37 -16.20 -9.79
C GLU A 97 6.03 -17.36 -9.05
N LYS A 98 5.58 -17.69 -7.84
CA LYS A 98 6.12 -18.83 -7.09
C LYS A 98 5.79 -20.18 -7.72
N ASP A 99 4.65 -20.29 -8.40
CA ASP A 99 4.23 -21.52 -9.06
C ASP A 99 4.92 -21.71 -10.43
N ILE A 100 5.65 -20.69 -10.92
CA ILE A 100 6.39 -20.70 -12.20
C ILE A 100 7.88 -21.04 -11.99
N CYS A 101 8.36 -21.18 -10.75
CA CYS A 101 9.75 -21.53 -10.41
C CYS A 101 9.89 -22.94 -9.83
#